data_AF-A0A7R8ZRF3-F1
#
_entry.id   AF-A0A7R8ZRF3-F1
#
_cell.length_a   1.000
_cell.length_b   1.000
_cell.length_c   1.000
_cell.angle_alpha   90.00
_cell.angle_beta   90.00
_cell.angle_gamma   90.00
#
_symmetry.space_group_name_H-M   'P 1'
#
loop_
_entity.id
_entity.type
_entity.pdbx_description
1 polymer ?
#
loop_
_entity_poly.entity_id
_entity_poly.type
_entity_poly.pdbx_seq_one_letter_code
_entity_poly.pdbx_strand_id
1 'polypeptide(L)'
;SVALVKFSNQPAADSFLIVGVANEYQLNPRQVNGGFLYAFKVTNKGTDLVLLHKTPVEEVPGAMAPLQGKLLVSVGRLLRVYEMGKKKMLRKCESKSIPNYITSIQTMGSRVFATDIQFRPLQNQLVLFADDTIPRWVTCSTLLDFDTVALADKFGNVAVIRLPTGTNDDTEEDPTGNKALWDRGYLNGASQKAEQVFCFHVGETVLSLQKATLIPGGNESLVYTTLSGTIGVFVPFTSRDDFDFFQHLEMHMRNEHPPICGRDHLSFRSYYFPVKNVIDGDLCEQFNSLDLSKQKSIAEDMDKAPNEVSKKLEDVRTRYAF
;
A
#
# COMPACT_ATOMS: atom_id res chain seq x y z
N SER A 1 -13.02 0.27 11.86
CA SER A 1 -12.55 -0.68 10.82
C SER A 1 -13.59 -1.76 10.60
N VAL A 2 -13.54 -2.49 9.48
CA VAL A 2 -14.48 -3.57 9.15
C VAL A 2 -13.79 -4.68 8.38
N ALA A 3 -14.13 -5.95 8.65
CA ALA A 3 -13.62 -7.09 7.90
C ALA A 3 -14.66 -8.22 7.83
N LEU A 4 -14.74 -8.90 6.69
CA LEU A 4 -15.49 -10.13 6.52
C LEU A 4 -14.54 -11.32 6.71
N VAL A 5 -14.87 -12.23 7.64
CA VAL A 5 -13.99 -13.34 8.04
C VAL A 5 -14.75 -14.65 8.11
N LYS A 6 -14.10 -15.73 7.66
CA LYS A 6 -14.52 -17.11 7.91
C LYS A 6 -13.63 -17.71 8.98
N PHE A 7 -14.21 -18.16 10.08
CA PHE A 7 -13.45 -18.73 11.20
C PHE A 7 -13.33 -20.25 11.07
N SER A 8 -12.14 -20.79 11.31
CA SER A 8 -11.88 -22.24 11.21
C SER A 8 -12.64 -23.07 12.24
N ASN A 9 -12.98 -22.46 13.38
CA ASN A 9 -13.75 -23.09 14.45
C ASN A 9 -15.28 -22.88 14.32
N GLN A 10 -15.73 -22.37 13.17
CA GLN A 10 -17.13 -22.22 12.81
C GLN A 10 -17.41 -23.01 11.53
N PRO A 11 -18.69 -23.29 11.20
CA PRO A 11 -19.03 -23.94 9.94
C PRO A 11 -18.47 -23.17 8.74
N ALA A 12 -17.84 -23.87 7.78
CA ALA A 12 -17.15 -23.24 6.65
C ALA A 12 -18.04 -22.40 5.71
N ALA A 13 -19.36 -22.66 5.73
CA ALA A 13 -20.35 -21.90 4.99
C ALA A 13 -20.67 -20.54 5.63
N ASP A 14 -20.45 -20.39 6.94
CA ASP A 14 -20.77 -19.18 7.66
C ASP A 14 -19.71 -18.09 7.40
N SER A 15 -20.19 -16.86 7.21
CA SER A 15 -19.34 -15.67 7.10
C SER A 15 -19.72 -14.68 8.20
N PHE A 16 -18.72 -14.05 8.79
CA PHE A 16 -18.89 -13.16 9.93
C PHE A 16 -18.36 -11.78 9.59
N LEU A 17 -19.15 -10.75 9.82
CA LEU A 17 -18.75 -9.36 9.68
C LEU A 17 -18.27 -8.87 11.05
N ILE A 18 -17.01 -8.45 11.12
CA ILE A 18 -16.43 -7.87 12.32
C ILE A 18 -16.32 -6.36 12.15
N VAL A 19 -16.90 -5.61 13.08
CA VAL A 19 -16.90 -4.15 13.07
C VAL A 19 -16.17 -3.64 14.30
N GLY A 20 -15.13 -2.85 14.05
CA GLY A 20 -14.27 -2.25 15.05
C GLY A 20 -14.72 -0.82 15.32
N VAL A 21 -15.05 -0.52 16.57
CA VAL A 21 -15.63 0.75 17.01
C VAL A 21 -14.76 1.36 18.10
N ALA A 22 -14.51 2.67 18.04
CA ALA A 22 -13.88 3.43 19.11
C ALA A 22 -14.93 3.96 20.09
N ASN A 23 -14.60 4.06 21.37
CA ASN A 23 -15.46 4.64 22.39
C ASN A 23 -14.90 5.99 22.85
N GLU A 24 -15.75 7.03 22.86
CA GLU A 24 -15.41 8.40 23.29
C GLU A 24 -14.09 8.91 22.66
N TYR A 25 -14.03 8.86 21.33
CA TYR A 25 -12.82 9.23 20.60
C TYR A 25 -12.70 10.75 20.43
N GLN A 26 -11.72 11.36 21.08
CA GLN A 26 -11.30 12.73 20.83
C GLN A 26 -10.11 12.73 19.88
N LEU A 27 -10.21 13.49 18.79
CA LEU A 27 -9.16 13.52 17.76
C LEU A 27 -7.95 14.37 18.19
N ASN A 28 -8.18 15.53 18.81
CA ASN A 28 -7.12 16.48 19.14
C ASN A 28 -7.38 17.19 20.50
N PRO A 29 -6.47 17.09 21.48
CA PRO A 29 -5.43 16.06 21.58
C PRO A 29 -6.05 14.65 21.52
N ARG A 30 -5.32 13.67 20.99
CA ARG A 30 -5.85 12.31 20.84
C ARG A 30 -6.15 11.70 22.21
N GLN A 31 -7.40 11.40 22.49
CA GLN A 31 -7.86 10.66 23.67
C GLN A 31 -8.89 9.62 23.27
N VAL A 32 -8.89 8.47 23.96
CA VAL A 32 -9.79 7.35 23.65
C VAL A 32 -10.11 6.60 24.94
N ASN A 33 -11.38 6.23 25.12
CA ASN A 33 -11.85 5.45 26.26
C ASN A 33 -12.16 4.01 25.85
N GLY A 34 -11.18 3.37 25.21
CA GLY A 34 -11.26 2.01 24.69
C GLY A 34 -12.04 1.87 23.37
N GLY A 35 -12.41 0.64 23.06
CA GLY A 35 -13.14 0.29 21.85
C GLY A 35 -13.86 -1.05 21.95
N PHE A 36 -14.49 -1.45 20.86
CA PHE A 36 -15.26 -2.69 20.79
C PHE A 36 -15.08 -3.39 19.45
N LEU A 37 -15.07 -4.73 19.51
CA LEU A 37 -15.25 -5.60 18.37
C LEU A 37 -16.68 -6.16 18.40
N TYR A 38 -17.51 -5.71 17.46
CA TYR A 38 -18.83 -6.27 17.22
C TYR A 38 -18.70 -7.41 16.22
N ALA A 39 -19.25 -8.58 16.58
CA ALA A 39 -19.31 -9.72 15.69
C ALA A 39 -20.74 -9.93 15.22
N PHE A 40 -20.95 -9.89 13.91
CA PHE A 40 -22.22 -10.19 13.27
C PHE A 40 -22.10 -11.47 12.43
N LYS A 41 -23.12 -12.33 12.48
CA LYS A 41 -23.30 -13.38 11.49
C LYS A 41 -23.97 -12.76 10.26
N VAL A 42 -23.38 -12.99 9.08
CA VAL A 42 -24.00 -12.61 7.81
C VAL A 42 -24.97 -13.72 7.41
N THR A 43 -26.24 -13.38 7.24
CA THR A 43 -27.32 -14.30 6.89
C THR A 43 -27.98 -13.90 5.57
N ASN A 44 -28.89 -14.75 5.06
CA ASN A 44 -29.69 -14.45 3.88
C ASN A 44 -28.86 -14.01 2.66
N LYS A 45 -27.75 -14.70 2.41
CA LYS A 45 -26.81 -14.41 1.31
C LYS A 45 -26.26 -12.98 1.30
N GLY A 46 -26.15 -12.33 2.47
CA GLY A 46 -25.54 -11.01 2.61
C GLY A 46 -26.49 -9.86 2.87
N THR A 47 -27.81 -10.09 2.93
CA THR A 47 -28.78 -9.01 3.15
C THR A 47 -28.97 -8.67 4.63
N ASP A 48 -28.71 -9.63 5.51
CA ASP A 48 -29.07 -9.51 6.93
C ASP A 48 -27.85 -9.73 7.82
N LEU A 49 -27.80 -8.99 8.93
CA LEU A 49 -26.75 -9.07 9.94
C LEU A 49 -27.36 -9.38 11.31
N VAL A 50 -26.97 -10.51 11.90
CA VAL A 50 -27.38 -10.90 13.25
C VAL A 50 -26.24 -10.65 14.22
N LEU A 51 -26.43 -9.73 15.17
CA LEU A 51 -25.44 -9.46 16.21
C LEU A 51 -25.26 -10.69 17.10
N LEU A 52 -24.02 -11.16 17.23
CA LEU A 52 -23.66 -12.30 18.08
C LEU A 52 -23.19 -11.83 19.45
N HIS A 53 -22.15 -10.99 19.47
CA HIS A 53 -21.60 -10.46 20.70
C HIS A 53 -20.76 -9.20 20.48
N LYS A 54 -20.49 -8.50 21.58
CA LYS A 54 -19.65 -7.30 21.67
C LYS A 54 -18.46 -7.59 22.58
N THR A 55 -17.24 -7.45 22.08
CA THR A 55 -16.01 -7.68 22.85
C THR A 55 -15.31 -6.36 23.14
N PRO A 56 -15.10 -5.96 24.42
CA PRO A 56 -14.34 -4.76 24.75
C PRO A 56 -12.85 -4.94 24.43
N VAL A 57 -12.22 -3.85 24.00
CA VAL A 57 -10.77 -3.72 23.79
C VAL A 57 -10.30 -2.38 24.37
N GLU A 58 -9.02 -2.31 24.72
CA GLU A 58 -8.45 -1.19 25.49
C GLU A 58 -8.15 0.05 24.61
N GLU A 59 -8.18 -0.10 23.29
CA GLU A 59 -7.90 0.95 22.31
C GLU A 59 -8.79 0.75 21.06
N VAL A 60 -8.78 1.72 20.16
CA VAL A 60 -9.38 1.69 18.83
C VAL A 60 -8.88 0.46 18.05
N PRO A 61 -9.79 -0.41 17.59
CA PRO A 61 -9.48 -1.43 16.61
C PRO A 61 -9.29 -0.78 15.22
N GLY A 62 -8.07 -0.33 14.90
CA GLY A 62 -7.77 0.52 13.74
C GLY A 62 -7.83 -0.15 12.37
N ALA A 63 -7.37 -1.39 12.27
CA ALA A 63 -7.24 -2.19 11.07
C ALA A 63 -7.54 -3.65 11.38
N MET A 64 -8.03 -4.38 10.39
CA MET A 64 -8.40 -5.79 10.52
C MET A 64 -8.16 -6.55 9.21
N ALA A 65 -7.76 -7.81 9.33
CA ALA A 65 -7.63 -8.71 8.19
C ALA A 65 -7.93 -10.17 8.59
N PRO A 66 -8.49 -10.99 7.69
CA PRO A 66 -8.53 -12.44 7.89
C PRO A 66 -7.11 -13.02 7.84
N LEU A 67 -6.81 -13.96 8.73
CA LEU A 67 -5.54 -14.68 8.76
C LEU A 67 -5.80 -16.14 9.15
N GLN A 68 -5.63 -17.07 8.19
CA GLN A 68 -5.69 -18.52 8.42
C GLN A 68 -6.89 -18.99 9.27
N GLY A 69 -8.11 -18.57 8.91
CA GLY A 69 -9.33 -18.93 9.65
C GLY A 69 -9.49 -18.24 11.00
N LYS A 70 -8.70 -17.19 11.26
CA LYS A 70 -8.78 -16.33 12.44
C LYS A 70 -8.88 -14.87 11.98
N LEU A 71 -9.10 -13.98 12.94
CA LEU A 71 -9.13 -12.54 12.72
C LEU A 71 -7.84 -11.93 13.27
N LEU A 72 -7.13 -11.17 12.45
CA LEU A 72 -6.05 -10.30 12.86
C LEU A 72 -6.59 -8.88 13.05
N VAL A 73 -6.29 -8.25 14.18
CA VAL A 73 -6.79 -6.92 14.56
C VAL A 73 -5.65 -6.09 15.13
N SER A 74 -5.50 -4.85 14.68
CA SER A 74 -4.73 -3.86 15.43
C SER A 74 -5.60 -3.23 16.52
N VAL A 75 -5.11 -3.18 17.76
CA VAL A 75 -5.72 -2.42 18.86
C VAL A 75 -4.72 -1.34 19.27
N GLY A 76 -4.85 -0.15 18.71
CA GLY A 76 -3.79 0.87 18.75
C GLY A 76 -2.51 0.37 18.09
N ARG A 77 -1.44 0.24 18.89
CA ARG A 77 -0.14 -0.32 18.48
C ARG A 77 -0.05 -1.85 18.54
N LEU A 78 -1.02 -2.48 19.21
CA LEU A 78 -0.98 -3.91 19.48
C LEU A 78 -1.52 -4.67 18.27
N LEU A 79 -0.85 -5.73 17.84
CA LEU A 79 -1.35 -6.61 16.79
C LEU A 79 -1.82 -7.93 17.41
N ARG A 80 -3.11 -8.26 17.29
CA ARG A 80 -3.73 -9.39 18.00
C ARG A 80 -4.40 -10.35 17.04
N VAL A 81 -4.21 -11.65 17.30
CA VAL A 81 -4.97 -12.71 16.63
C VAL A 81 -6.13 -13.13 17.53
N TYR A 82 -7.34 -13.13 16.98
CA TYR A 82 -8.56 -13.53 17.64
C TYR A 82 -9.22 -14.71 16.94
N GLU A 83 -9.83 -15.56 17.74
CA GLU A 83 -10.72 -16.62 17.30
C GLU A 83 -12.17 -16.31 17.74
N MET A 84 -13.16 -16.80 16.99
CA MET A 84 -14.57 -16.63 17.34
C MET A 84 -14.90 -17.42 18.61
N GLY A 85 -15.56 -16.76 19.57
CA GLY A 85 -16.07 -17.40 20.79
C GLY A 85 -17.58 -17.23 20.91
N LYS A 86 -18.21 -17.96 21.83
CA LYS A 86 -19.68 -17.90 22.00
C LYS A 86 -20.18 -16.57 22.56
N LYS A 87 -19.39 -15.91 23.40
CA LYS A 87 -19.77 -14.68 24.13
C LYS A 87 -18.86 -13.48 23.84
N LYS A 88 -17.66 -13.73 23.32
CA LYS A 88 -16.64 -12.73 23.00
C LYS A 88 -15.58 -13.32 22.09
N MET A 89 -14.81 -12.47 21.42
CA MET A 89 -13.61 -12.86 20.69
C MET A 89 -12.53 -13.35 21.66
N LEU A 90 -11.87 -14.46 21.32
CA LEU A 90 -10.83 -15.08 22.14
C LEU A 90 -9.45 -14.71 21.60
N ARG A 91 -8.72 -13.86 22.33
CA ARG A 91 -7.33 -13.49 22.00
C ARG A 91 -6.43 -14.73 22.09
N LYS A 92 -5.70 -15.04 21.02
CA LYS A 92 -4.77 -16.18 20.92
C LYS A 92 -3.31 -15.76 20.93
N CYS A 93 -3.01 -14.63 20.29
CA CYS A 93 -1.68 -14.06 20.21
C CYS A 93 -1.78 -12.54 20.28
N GLU A 94 -0.74 -11.89 20.80
CA GLU A 94 -0.58 -10.44 20.85
C GLU A 94 0.87 -10.09 20.57
N SER A 95 1.06 -9.06 19.76
CA SER A 95 2.34 -8.41 19.51
C SER A 95 2.35 -6.99 20.01
N LYS A 96 3.50 -6.61 20.54
CA LYS A 96 3.83 -5.24 20.95
C LYS A 96 4.98 -4.66 20.15
N SER A 97 5.39 -5.37 19.07
CA SER A 97 6.54 -5.05 18.22
C SER A 97 6.40 -3.69 17.51
N ILE A 98 5.14 -3.31 17.23
CA ILE A 98 4.80 -2.09 16.53
C ILE A 98 4.68 -0.94 17.53
N PRO A 99 5.33 0.20 17.25
CA PRO A 99 5.54 1.23 18.26
C PRO A 99 4.43 2.26 18.37
N ASN A 100 3.85 2.68 17.25
CA ASN A 100 2.91 3.80 17.25
C ASN A 100 1.47 3.34 17.02
N TYR A 101 0.95 3.39 15.80
CA TYR A 101 -0.45 3.06 15.55
C TYR A 101 -0.60 2.40 14.19
N ILE A 102 -1.17 1.21 14.16
CA ILE A 102 -1.33 0.45 12.92
C ILE A 102 -2.50 1.03 12.12
N THR A 103 -2.22 1.55 10.92
CA THR A 103 -3.23 2.16 10.04
C THR A 103 -3.89 1.14 9.13
N SER A 104 -3.15 0.13 8.67
CA SER A 104 -3.63 -0.91 7.77
C SER A 104 -2.92 -2.22 8.04
N ILE A 105 -3.61 -3.32 7.77
CA ILE A 105 -3.11 -4.69 7.85
C ILE A 105 -3.55 -5.42 6.59
N GLN A 106 -2.61 -6.08 5.93
CA GLN A 106 -2.88 -7.00 4.83
C GLN A 106 -2.16 -8.33 5.08
N THR A 107 -2.67 -9.40 4.48
CA THR A 107 -2.17 -10.75 4.68
C THR A 107 -2.00 -11.44 3.34
N MET A 108 -0.92 -12.21 3.19
CA MET A 108 -0.72 -13.11 2.06
C MET A 108 -0.05 -14.39 2.57
N GLY A 109 -0.79 -15.50 2.53
CA GLY A 109 -0.34 -16.76 3.12
C GLY A 109 -0.13 -16.65 4.64
N SER A 110 1.11 -16.87 5.09
CA SER A 110 1.54 -16.71 6.49
C SER A 110 2.05 -15.29 6.81
N ARG A 111 2.35 -14.47 5.80
CA ARG A 111 2.90 -13.13 6.02
C ARG A 111 1.82 -12.12 6.35
N VAL A 112 2.19 -11.23 7.26
CA VAL A 112 1.39 -10.09 7.69
C VAL A 112 2.14 -8.82 7.35
N PHE A 113 1.48 -7.92 6.63
CA PHE A 113 1.99 -6.61 6.27
C PHE A 113 1.22 -5.58 7.09
N ALA A 114 1.92 -4.89 7.99
CA ALA A 114 1.35 -3.86 8.84
C ALA A 114 1.95 -2.49 8.51
N THR A 115 1.12 -1.48 8.37
CA THR A 115 1.56 -0.09 8.15
C THR A 115 1.36 0.73 9.42
N ASP A 116 2.34 1.55 9.77
CA ASP A 116 2.31 2.42 10.96
C ASP A 116 2.17 3.90 10.54
N ILE A 117 1.59 4.75 11.40
CA ILE A 117 1.58 6.22 11.25
C ILE A 117 3.00 6.80 11.30
N GLN A 118 3.91 6.15 12.04
CA GLN A 118 5.34 6.49 12.10
C GLN A 118 6.12 5.28 12.64
N PHE A 119 7.24 4.87 12.04
CA PHE A 119 7.95 3.66 12.49
C PHE A 119 9.10 3.96 13.48
N ARG A 120 9.11 3.30 14.64
CA ARG A 120 10.16 3.34 15.72
C ARG A 120 10.18 2.10 16.65
N PRO A 121 10.81 0.98 16.33
CA PRO A 121 10.54 -0.35 16.93
C PRO A 121 10.80 -0.51 18.43
N LEU A 122 10.04 -1.41 19.07
CA LEU A 122 10.29 -2.03 20.39
C LEU A 122 9.72 -3.46 20.40
N GLN A 123 10.44 -4.47 20.90
CA GLN A 123 10.14 -5.91 20.70
C GLN A 123 8.98 -6.52 21.53
N ASN A 124 8.22 -7.48 20.92
CA ASN A 124 7.88 -8.84 21.41
C ASN A 124 6.64 -9.48 20.70
N GLN A 125 6.80 -10.79 20.36
CA GLN A 125 5.93 -11.85 19.76
C GLN A 125 4.93 -11.50 18.63
N LEU A 126 4.83 -12.33 17.58
CA LEU A 126 4.84 -11.96 16.15
C LEU A 126 6.20 -11.35 15.78
N VAL A 127 6.98 -12.12 15.03
CA VAL A 127 8.37 -11.78 14.71
C VAL A 127 8.39 -10.75 13.59
N LEU A 128 8.93 -9.57 13.88
CA LEU A 128 9.21 -8.54 12.89
C LEU A 128 10.53 -8.87 12.21
N PHE A 129 10.47 -9.48 11.02
CA PHE A 129 11.67 -9.91 10.29
C PHE A 129 12.18 -8.86 9.29
N ALA A 130 11.33 -7.92 8.85
CA ALA A 130 11.69 -6.84 7.94
C ALA A 130 10.90 -5.55 8.17
N ASP A 131 11.50 -4.41 7.83
CA ASP A 131 10.90 -3.06 7.91
C ASP A 131 11.41 -2.11 6.80
N ASP A 132 10.72 -0.97 6.62
CA ASP A 132 11.15 0.11 5.72
C ASP A 132 12.20 0.98 6.42
N THR A 133 13.14 1.52 5.64
CA THR A 133 14.18 2.45 6.10
C THR A 133 13.70 3.90 6.10
N ILE A 134 12.65 4.21 5.34
CA ILE A 134 12.12 5.56 5.17
C ILE A 134 10.82 5.72 5.98
N PRO A 135 10.72 6.73 6.86
CA PRO A 135 9.48 6.99 7.57
C PRO A 135 8.43 7.57 6.61
N ARG A 136 7.26 6.92 6.54
CA ARG A 136 6.13 7.34 5.70
C ARG A 136 4.85 7.46 6.50
N TRP A 137 4.05 8.48 6.20
CA TRP A 137 2.75 8.71 6.81
C TRP A 137 1.67 7.98 6.01
N VAL A 138 1.73 6.65 6.07
CA VAL A 138 0.98 5.78 5.15
C VAL A 138 -0.53 5.95 5.32
N THR A 139 -1.20 6.30 4.23
CA THR A 139 -2.67 6.41 4.14
C THR A 139 -3.30 5.11 3.67
N CYS A 140 -2.73 4.49 2.64
CA CYS A 140 -3.18 3.22 2.11
C CYS A 140 -2.00 2.40 1.55
N SER A 141 -2.26 1.12 1.36
CA SER A 141 -1.29 0.16 0.81
C SER A 141 -2.00 -0.91 0.01
N THR A 142 -1.27 -1.64 -0.82
CA THR A 142 -1.75 -2.85 -1.48
C THR A 142 -0.60 -3.81 -1.77
N LEU A 143 -0.83 -5.11 -1.62
CA LEU A 143 0.15 -6.13 -1.99
C LEU A 143 0.17 -6.30 -3.51
N LEU A 144 1.35 -6.17 -4.12
CA LEU A 144 1.53 -6.43 -5.55
C LEU A 144 1.87 -7.90 -5.80
N ASP A 145 2.71 -8.47 -4.92
CA ASP A 145 3.09 -9.87 -4.86
C ASP A 145 3.49 -10.24 -3.41
N PHE A 146 4.14 -11.38 -3.22
CA PHE A 146 4.52 -11.89 -1.89
C PHE A 146 5.62 -11.07 -1.20
N ASP A 147 6.46 -10.37 -1.97
CA ASP A 147 7.63 -9.63 -1.49
C ASP A 147 7.50 -8.11 -1.68
N THR A 148 6.44 -7.66 -2.37
CA THR A 148 6.33 -6.30 -2.89
C THR A 148 5.03 -5.64 -2.46
N VAL A 149 5.17 -4.45 -1.87
CA VAL A 149 4.05 -3.65 -1.36
C VAL A 149 4.08 -2.26 -1.98
N ALA A 150 2.95 -1.85 -2.55
CA ALA A 150 2.72 -0.45 -2.91
C ALA A 150 2.12 0.30 -1.73
N LEU A 151 2.60 1.51 -1.49
CA LEU A 151 2.26 2.37 -0.37
C LEU A 151 1.95 3.77 -0.90
N ALA A 152 0.97 4.44 -0.30
CA ALA A 152 0.82 5.87 -0.46
C ALA A 152 0.82 6.58 0.89
N ASP A 153 1.19 7.86 0.89
CA ASP A 153 1.24 8.67 2.09
C ASP A 153 0.36 9.91 2.04
N LYS A 154 0.19 10.52 3.22
CA LYS A 154 -0.61 11.73 3.43
C LYS A 154 -0.13 12.91 2.58
N PHE A 155 1.14 12.93 2.20
CA PHE A 155 1.75 14.01 1.45
C PHE A 155 1.66 13.82 -0.08
N GLY A 156 0.96 12.79 -0.54
CA GLY A 156 0.72 12.55 -1.95
C GLY A 156 1.87 11.86 -2.68
N ASN A 157 2.71 11.13 -1.95
CA ASN A 157 3.68 10.23 -2.56
C ASN A 157 3.10 8.83 -2.71
N VAL A 158 3.50 8.15 -3.78
CA VAL A 158 3.33 6.72 -3.98
C VAL A 158 4.72 6.09 -4.06
N ALA A 159 4.93 5.01 -3.32
CA ALA A 159 6.17 4.25 -3.30
C ALA A 159 5.87 2.76 -3.44
N VAL A 160 6.80 2.01 -4.03
CA VAL A 160 6.80 0.55 -3.97
C VAL A 160 8.06 0.10 -3.25
N ILE A 161 7.88 -0.70 -2.22
CA ILE A 161 8.97 -1.34 -1.49
C ILE A 161 8.95 -2.84 -1.76
N ARG A 162 10.13 -3.44 -1.81
CA ARG A 162 10.32 -4.86 -2.07
C ARG A 162 11.33 -5.45 -1.09
N LEU A 163 11.08 -6.66 -0.60
CA LEU A 163 12.07 -7.42 0.16
C LEU A 163 13.22 -7.88 -0.75
N PRO A 164 14.49 -7.74 -0.33
CA PRO A 164 15.64 -8.23 -1.08
C PRO A 164 15.58 -9.74 -1.35
N THR A 165 16.23 -10.17 -2.43
CA THR A 165 16.40 -11.60 -2.70
C THR A 165 17.24 -12.25 -1.59
N GLY A 166 16.74 -13.36 -1.04
CA GLY A 166 17.38 -14.04 0.09
C GLY A 166 16.92 -13.56 1.47
N THR A 167 15.84 -12.77 1.54
CA THR A 167 15.17 -12.47 2.81
C THR A 167 14.72 -13.77 3.48
N ASN A 168 15.11 -13.96 4.74
CA ASN A 168 14.76 -15.13 5.54
C ASN A 168 13.53 -14.84 6.40
N ASP A 169 12.48 -15.63 6.19
CA ASP A 169 11.24 -15.58 6.98
C ASP A 169 11.30 -16.45 8.24
N ASP A 170 12.21 -17.42 8.28
CA ASP A 170 12.40 -18.37 9.37
C ASP A 170 13.28 -17.75 10.48
N THR A 171 12.91 -16.55 10.91
CA THR A 171 13.51 -15.91 12.07
C THR A 171 12.87 -16.48 13.34
N GLU A 172 13.48 -17.53 13.90
CA GLU A 172 13.12 -18.02 15.24
C GLU A 172 13.79 -17.13 16.30
N GLU A 173 12.99 -16.46 17.14
CA GLU A 173 13.48 -15.89 18.40
C GLU A 173 13.88 -17.06 19.32
N ASP A 174 15.16 -17.16 19.67
CA ASP A 174 15.66 -18.13 20.65
C ASP A 174 15.07 -17.83 22.04
N PRO A 175 14.18 -18.69 22.57
CA PRO A 175 13.53 -18.46 23.86
C PRO A 175 14.50 -18.52 25.04
N THR A 176 15.75 -18.97 24.83
CA THR A 176 16.81 -19.01 25.85
C THR A 176 17.67 -17.74 25.88
N GLY A 177 17.51 -16.83 24.91
CA GLY A 177 18.25 -15.57 24.84
C GLY A 177 19.72 -15.70 24.44
N ASN A 178 20.21 -16.89 24.06
CA ASN A 178 21.60 -17.10 23.68
C ASN A 178 21.94 -16.51 22.30
N LYS A 179 20.99 -16.45 21.37
CA LYS A 179 21.13 -15.71 20.10
C LYS A 179 20.98 -14.19 20.22
N ALA A 180 20.51 -13.66 21.35
CA ALA A 180 20.14 -12.24 21.52
C ALA A 180 21.33 -11.25 21.44
N LEU A 181 22.57 -11.73 21.56
CA LEU A 181 23.77 -10.88 21.45
C LEU A 181 24.12 -10.49 20.00
N TRP A 182 23.75 -11.33 19.03
CA TRP A 182 24.05 -11.11 17.60
C TRP A 182 22.85 -10.59 16.81
N ASP A 183 21.63 -10.78 17.34
CA ASP A 183 20.38 -10.32 16.74
C ASP A 183 20.01 -8.89 17.18
N ARG A 184 21.01 -8.02 17.30
CA ARG A 184 20.76 -6.58 17.46
C ARG A 184 20.23 -6.08 16.12
N GLY A 185 18.92 -5.95 16.04
CA GLY A 185 18.21 -5.43 14.88
C GLY A 185 18.90 -4.22 14.23
N TYR A 186 18.86 -4.15 12.90
CA TYR A 186 19.58 -3.13 12.15
C TYR A 186 18.82 -1.79 12.22
N LEU A 187 19.54 -0.68 12.40
CA LEU A 187 18.96 0.68 12.50
C LEU A 187 17.84 0.82 13.56
N ASN A 188 18.01 0.20 14.74
CA ASN A 188 16.99 0.14 15.80
C ASN A 188 15.65 -0.47 15.35
N GLY A 189 15.67 -1.34 14.34
CA GLY A 189 14.47 -2.04 13.86
C GLY A 189 14.73 -3.48 13.48
N ALA A 190 14.03 -3.98 12.46
CA ALA A 190 14.23 -5.35 12.01
C ALA A 190 15.67 -5.56 11.47
N SER A 191 16.13 -6.80 11.46
CA SER A 191 17.44 -7.16 10.93
C SER A 191 17.51 -7.02 9.41
N GLN A 192 16.39 -7.19 8.70
CA GLN A 192 16.30 -7.10 7.24
C GLN A 192 15.54 -5.84 6.83
N LYS A 193 15.97 -5.19 5.74
CA LYS A 193 15.38 -3.93 5.26
C LYS A 193 14.76 -4.12 3.89
N ALA A 194 13.56 -3.58 3.71
CA ALA A 194 12.95 -3.48 2.39
C ALA A 194 13.61 -2.35 1.57
N GLU A 195 13.69 -2.56 0.27
CA GLU A 195 14.23 -1.59 -0.69
C GLU A 195 13.11 -0.85 -1.41
N GLN A 196 13.22 0.48 -1.50
CA GLN A 196 12.33 1.27 -2.35
C GLN A 196 12.72 1.09 -3.82
N VAL A 197 11.85 0.47 -4.62
CA VAL A 197 12.06 0.22 -6.06
C VAL A 197 11.34 1.22 -6.96
N PHE A 198 10.36 1.94 -6.42
CA PHE A 198 9.53 2.92 -7.12
C PHE A 198 9.25 4.10 -6.19
N CYS A 199 9.27 5.33 -6.70
CA CYS A 199 8.80 6.49 -5.97
C CYS A 199 8.32 7.59 -6.91
N PHE A 200 7.15 8.16 -6.63
CA PHE A 200 6.55 9.22 -7.43
C PHE A 200 5.68 10.14 -6.57
N HIS A 201 5.86 11.44 -6.73
CA HIS A 201 4.97 12.43 -6.13
C HIS A 201 3.80 12.73 -7.06
N VAL A 202 2.59 12.29 -6.66
CA VAL A 202 1.34 12.54 -7.39
C VAL A 202 0.93 14.01 -7.26
N GLY A 203 1.18 14.62 -6.09
CA GLY A 203 0.74 15.99 -5.77
C GLY A 203 -0.58 16.04 -4.99
N GLU A 204 -1.25 14.90 -4.85
CA GLU A 204 -2.52 14.76 -4.13
C GLU A 204 -2.47 13.56 -3.21
N THR A 205 -3.11 13.66 -2.04
CA THR A 205 -3.18 12.55 -1.09
C THR A 205 -3.93 11.37 -1.70
N VAL A 206 -3.22 10.27 -1.95
CA VAL A 206 -3.81 9.01 -2.41
C VAL A 206 -4.47 8.29 -1.23
N LEU A 207 -5.70 7.83 -1.41
CA LEU A 207 -6.52 7.20 -0.38
C LEU A 207 -6.83 5.73 -0.67
N SER A 208 -6.71 5.29 -1.92
CA SER A 208 -6.84 3.88 -2.28
C SER A 208 -5.80 3.50 -3.32
N LEU A 209 -5.30 2.28 -3.19
CA LEU A 209 -4.41 1.61 -4.13
C LEU A 209 -4.96 0.22 -4.37
N GLN A 210 -5.07 -0.17 -5.64
CA GLN A 210 -5.57 -1.49 -6.01
C GLN A 210 -4.86 -2.00 -7.26
N LYS A 211 -4.25 -3.17 -7.14
CA LYS A 211 -3.82 -3.93 -8.32
C LYS A 211 -5.07 -4.52 -8.99
N ALA A 212 -5.29 -4.18 -10.26
CA ALA A 212 -6.48 -4.60 -10.99
C ALA A 212 -6.22 -4.67 -12.49
N THR A 213 -7.07 -5.41 -13.20
CA THR A 213 -7.17 -5.39 -14.65
C THR A 213 -8.41 -4.59 -15.04
N LEU A 214 -8.23 -3.49 -15.76
CA LEU A 214 -9.33 -2.57 -16.11
C LEU A 214 -10.15 -3.04 -17.32
N ILE A 215 -9.55 -3.82 -18.22
CA ILE A 215 -10.16 -4.27 -19.48
C ILE A 215 -10.13 -5.80 -19.54
N PRO A 216 -11.20 -6.48 -19.96
CA PRO A 216 -11.17 -7.93 -20.16
C PRO A 216 -10.03 -8.36 -21.09
N GLY A 217 -9.14 -9.22 -20.61
CA GLY A 217 -7.95 -9.67 -21.34
C GLY A 217 -6.79 -8.66 -21.38
N GLY A 218 -6.92 -7.51 -20.72
CA GLY A 218 -5.85 -6.54 -20.53
C GLY A 218 -4.84 -6.96 -19.46
N ASN A 219 -3.80 -6.16 -19.30
CA ASN A 219 -2.76 -6.39 -18.31
C ASN A 219 -3.13 -5.82 -16.93
N GLU A 220 -2.52 -6.35 -15.86
CA GLU A 220 -2.64 -5.77 -14.52
C GLU A 220 -1.96 -4.39 -14.46
N SER A 221 -2.58 -3.47 -13.75
CA SER A 221 -2.06 -2.14 -13.44
C SER A 221 -2.35 -1.79 -11.97
N LEU A 222 -1.63 -0.79 -11.46
CA LEU A 222 -1.86 -0.27 -10.12
C LEU A 222 -2.74 0.98 -10.21
N VAL A 223 -4.02 0.82 -9.91
CA VAL A 223 -5.01 1.90 -9.92
C VAL A 223 -4.95 2.62 -8.58
N TYR A 224 -5.05 3.95 -8.60
CA TYR A 224 -5.12 4.76 -7.39
C TYR A 224 -6.24 5.80 -7.47
N THR A 225 -6.77 6.17 -6.31
CA THR A 225 -7.68 7.31 -6.17
C THR A 225 -7.16 8.30 -5.15
N THR A 226 -7.40 9.59 -5.39
CA THR A 226 -6.95 10.69 -4.53
C THR A 226 -8.09 11.33 -3.76
N LEU A 227 -7.74 12.07 -2.72
CA LEU A 227 -8.67 12.88 -1.93
C LEU A 227 -9.39 13.94 -2.78
N SER A 228 -8.74 14.46 -3.82
CA SER A 228 -9.32 15.47 -4.72
C SER A 228 -10.21 14.89 -5.82
N GLY A 229 -10.33 13.56 -5.90
CA GLY A 229 -11.16 12.88 -6.90
C GLY A 229 -10.41 12.40 -8.16
N THR A 230 -9.09 12.53 -8.21
CA THR A 230 -8.28 11.98 -9.31
C THR A 230 -8.32 10.45 -9.25
N ILE A 231 -8.51 9.82 -10.41
CA ILE A 231 -8.32 8.39 -10.63
C ILE A 231 -7.14 8.26 -11.59
N GLY A 232 -6.06 7.64 -11.13
CA GLY A 232 -4.88 7.43 -11.94
C GLY A 232 -4.45 5.97 -11.96
N VAL A 233 -3.49 5.68 -12.82
CA VAL A 233 -2.99 4.32 -13.03
C VAL A 233 -1.47 4.34 -13.22
N PHE A 234 -0.78 3.44 -12.52
CA PHE A 234 0.60 3.11 -12.83
C PHE A 234 0.64 1.83 -13.65
N VAL A 235 1.30 1.93 -14.81
CA VAL A 235 1.37 0.87 -15.80
C VAL A 235 2.79 0.31 -15.83
N PRO A 236 2.97 -1.02 -15.70
CA PRO A 236 4.28 -1.63 -15.88
C PRO A 236 4.66 -1.67 -17.37
N PHE A 237 5.88 -1.26 -17.70
CA PHE A 237 6.41 -1.41 -19.05
C PHE A 237 6.68 -2.90 -19.37
N THR A 238 6.39 -3.29 -20.61
CA THR A 238 6.61 -4.66 -21.10
C THR A 238 8.03 -4.89 -21.61
N SER A 239 8.73 -3.84 -22.01
CA SER A 239 10.07 -3.91 -22.57
C SER A 239 10.95 -2.77 -22.07
N ARG A 240 12.27 -2.99 -22.07
CA ARG A 240 13.24 -1.95 -21.75
C ARG A 240 13.22 -0.83 -22.79
N ASP A 241 13.04 -1.19 -24.06
CA ASP A 241 12.96 -0.24 -25.17
C ASP A 241 11.76 0.71 -25.03
N ASP A 242 10.62 0.23 -24.52
CA ASP A 242 9.48 1.10 -24.21
C ASP A 242 9.80 2.05 -23.07
N PHE A 243 10.40 1.54 -21.99
CA PHE A 243 10.82 2.38 -20.87
C PHE A 243 11.78 3.50 -21.33
N ASP A 244 12.83 3.14 -22.08
CA ASP A 244 13.82 4.10 -22.56
C ASP A 244 13.20 5.10 -23.55
N PHE A 245 12.27 4.67 -24.42
CA PHE A 245 11.51 5.57 -25.29
C PHE A 245 10.73 6.62 -24.50
N PHE A 246 9.93 6.19 -23.51
CA PHE A 246 9.11 7.13 -22.73
C PHE A 246 9.96 8.00 -21.81
N GLN A 247 11.10 7.49 -21.33
CA GLN A 247 12.07 8.28 -20.59
C GLN A 247 12.65 9.42 -21.43
N HIS A 248 13.06 9.15 -22.67
CA HIS A 248 13.53 10.19 -23.58
C HIS A 248 12.42 11.18 -23.94
N LEU A 249 11.20 10.70 -24.23
CA LEU A 249 10.07 11.58 -24.51
C LEU A 249 9.79 12.53 -23.33
N GLU A 250 9.76 12.02 -22.10
CA GLU A 250 9.57 12.83 -20.90
C GLU A 250 10.68 13.89 -20.77
N MET A 251 11.94 13.53 -21.03
CA MET A 251 13.06 14.47 -21.01
C MET A 251 12.89 15.61 -22.02
N HIS A 252 12.47 15.32 -23.25
CA HIS A 252 12.17 16.35 -24.25
C HIS A 252 10.98 17.22 -23.83
N MET A 253 9.89 16.59 -23.35
CA MET A 253 8.68 17.31 -22.93
C MET A 253 8.93 18.25 -21.75
N ARG A 254 9.83 17.90 -20.82
CA ARG A 254 10.22 18.80 -19.72
C ARG A 254 10.81 20.11 -20.20
N ASN A 255 11.55 20.10 -21.31
CA ASN A 255 12.18 21.29 -21.88
C ASN A 255 11.23 22.04 -22.82
N GLU A 256 10.50 21.31 -23.66
CA GLU A 256 9.67 21.91 -24.72
C GLU A 256 8.27 22.33 -24.25
N HIS A 257 7.79 21.74 -23.16
CA HIS A 257 6.50 22.04 -22.53
C HIS A 257 6.65 22.17 -20.99
N PRO A 258 7.38 23.18 -20.50
CA PRO A 258 7.59 23.35 -19.07
C PRO A 258 6.26 23.63 -18.34
N PRO A 259 6.12 23.24 -17.06
CA PRO A 259 4.91 23.51 -16.30
C PRO A 259 4.55 25.00 -16.24
N ILE A 260 3.27 25.30 -16.48
CA ILE A 260 2.74 26.67 -16.68
C ILE A 260 3.03 27.60 -15.48
N CYS A 261 3.06 27.06 -14.26
CA CYS A 261 3.32 27.82 -13.04
C CYS A 261 4.81 28.06 -12.75
N GLY A 262 5.72 27.78 -13.69
CA GLY A 262 7.17 27.97 -13.55
C GLY A 262 7.84 26.99 -12.59
N ARG A 263 7.15 25.91 -12.20
CA ARG A 263 7.72 24.84 -11.39
C ARG A 263 8.53 23.89 -12.28
N ASP A 264 9.72 23.51 -11.85
CA ASP A 264 10.45 22.43 -12.51
C ASP A 264 9.74 21.08 -12.31
N HIS A 265 9.52 20.35 -13.40
CA HIS A 265 8.75 19.10 -13.41
C HIS A 265 9.41 18.02 -12.55
N LEU A 266 10.73 17.82 -12.72
CA LEU A 266 11.47 16.80 -11.99
C LEU A 266 11.48 17.10 -10.48
N SER A 267 11.66 18.37 -10.12
CA SER A 267 11.58 18.86 -8.74
C SER A 267 10.19 18.70 -8.14
N PHE A 268 9.12 18.81 -8.92
CA PHE A 268 7.76 18.52 -8.47
C PHE A 268 7.55 17.02 -8.25
N ARG A 269 7.89 16.17 -9.22
CA ARG A 269 7.75 14.71 -9.09
C ARG A 269 8.67 14.11 -8.03
N SER A 270 9.69 14.87 -7.61
CA SER A 270 10.63 14.55 -6.53
C SER A 270 10.43 15.37 -5.24
N TYR A 271 9.22 15.89 -4.98
CA TYR A 271 8.98 16.90 -3.93
C TYR A 271 9.51 16.49 -2.54
N TYR A 272 9.21 15.26 -2.10
CA TYR A 272 9.64 14.73 -0.81
C TYR A 272 10.77 13.71 -0.94
N PHE A 273 10.69 12.86 -1.96
CA PHE A 273 11.64 11.80 -2.25
C PHE A 273 11.94 11.82 -3.74
N PRO A 274 13.20 11.58 -4.15
CA PRO A 274 13.56 11.52 -5.57
C PRO A 274 12.69 10.53 -6.35
N VAL A 275 12.21 10.96 -7.53
CA VAL A 275 11.51 10.07 -8.45
C VAL A 275 12.40 8.87 -8.78
N LYS A 276 11.82 7.67 -8.78
CA LYS A 276 12.57 6.44 -9.06
C LYS A 276 11.73 5.49 -9.89
N ASN A 277 12.22 5.13 -11.08
CA ASN A 277 11.64 4.14 -11.99
C ASN A 277 10.18 4.43 -12.41
N VAL A 278 9.82 5.71 -12.59
CA VAL A 278 8.50 6.14 -13.04
C VAL A 278 8.66 7.23 -14.08
N ILE A 279 7.86 7.16 -15.13
CA ILE A 279 7.74 8.19 -16.16
C ILE A 279 6.38 8.86 -16.03
N ASP A 280 6.32 10.19 -16.09
CA ASP A 280 5.07 10.94 -16.03
C ASP A 280 4.32 10.89 -17.37
N GLY A 281 3.39 9.94 -17.48
CA GLY A 281 2.54 9.77 -18.66
C GLY A 281 1.71 11.02 -18.99
N ASP A 282 1.25 11.78 -17.98
CA ASP A 282 0.44 12.98 -18.19
C ASP A 282 1.25 14.08 -18.89
N LEU A 283 2.56 14.16 -18.63
CA LEU A 283 3.46 15.06 -19.35
C LEU A 283 3.71 14.55 -20.78
N CYS A 284 3.92 13.25 -20.95
CA CYS A 284 4.15 12.66 -22.26
C CYS A 284 2.95 12.81 -23.20
N GLU A 285 1.72 12.66 -22.71
CA GLU A 285 0.49 12.83 -23.50
C GLU A 285 0.31 14.27 -24.04
N GLN A 286 0.94 15.26 -23.40
CA GLN A 286 0.91 16.65 -23.89
C GLN A 286 1.71 16.85 -25.19
N PHE A 287 2.48 15.85 -25.64
CA PHE A 287 3.17 15.88 -26.94
C PHE A 287 2.23 16.27 -28.08
N ASN A 288 1.01 15.71 -28.11
CA ASN A 288 0.02 15.98 -29.15
C ASN A 288 -0.53 17.42 -29.12
N SER A 289 -0.28 18.17 -28.03
CA SER A 289 -0.69 19.56 -27.86
C SER A 289 0.40 20.56 -28.25
N LEU A 290 1.61 20.09 -28.58
CA LEU A 290 2.69 20.94 -29.09
C LEU A 290 2.43 21.40 -30.53
N ASP A 291 3.06 22.50 -30.92
CA ASP A 291 3.11 22.91 -32.32
C ASP A 291 3.77 21.83 -33.20
N LEU A 292 3.31 21.68 -34.44
CA LEU A 292 3.80 20.66 -35.36
C LEU A 292 5.31 20.70 -35.60
N SER A 293 5.93 21.89 -35.55
CA SER A 293 7.38 22.04 -35.66
C SER A 293 8.13 21.40 -34.50
N LYS A 294 7.62 21.56 -33.27
CA LYS A 294 8.19 20.95 -32.05
C LYS A 294 7.96 19.45 -32.02
N GLN A 295 6.74 19.00 -32.37
CA GLN A 295 6.45 17.57 -32.49
C GLN A 295 7.43 16.89 -33.45
N LYS A 296 7.68 17.53 -34.61
CA LYS A 296 8.62 17.05 -35.61
C LYS A 296 10.06 17.02 -35.08
N SER A 297 10.52 18.09 -34.44
CA SER A 297 11.87 18.16 -33.86
C SER A 297 12.11 17.06 -32.83
N ILE A 298 11.18 16.87 -31.88
CA ILE A 298 11.30 15.84 -30.84
C ILE A 298 11.27 14.44 -31.45
N ALA A 299 10.36 14.20 -32.42
CA ALA A 299 10.27 12.90 -33.05
C ALA A 299 11.54 12.57 -33.87
N GLU A 300 12.11 13.55 -34.57
CA GLU A 300 13.38 13.39 -35.31
C GLU A 300 14.54 13.06 -34.36
N ASP A 301 14.67 13.74 -33.22
CA ASP A 301 15.68 13.43 -32.19
C ASP A 301 15.54 12.01 -31.61
N MET A 302 14.32 11.45 -31.66
CA MET A 302 14.00 10.10 -31.21
C MET A 302 14.02 9.05 -32.35
N ASP A 303 14.47 9.41 -33.55
CA ASP A 303 14.45 8.57 -34.76
C ASP A 303 13.03 8.02 -35.09
N LYS A 304 12.01 8.86 -34.94
CA LYS A 304 10.60 8.55 -35.16
C LYS A 304 9.89 9.61 -36.00
N ALA A 305 8.75 9.23 -36.57
CA ALA A 305 7.80 10.21 -37.07
C ALA A 305 6.80 10.61 -35.96
N PRO A 306 6.26 11.85 -35.94
CA PRO A 306 5.33 12.29 -34.89
C PRO A 306 4.12 11.38 -34.70
N ASN A 307 3.57 10.85 -35.78
CA ASN A 307 2.46 9.90 -35.75
C ASN A 307 2.82 8.57 -35.06
N GLU A 308 4.08 8.12 -35.13
CA GLU A 308 4.55 6.93 -34.43
C GLU A 308 4.64 7.18 -32.93
N VAL A 309 5.07 8.38 -32.52
CA VAL A 309 5.09 8.81 -31.10
C VAL A 309 3.66 8.86 -30.55
N SER A 310 2.75 9.53 -31.25
CA SER A 310 1.32 9.59 -30.87
C SER A 310 0.69 8.21 -30.77
N LYS A 311 0.95 7.34 -31.76
CA LYS A 311 0.45 5.97 -31.74
C LYS A 311 0.99 5.19 -30.54
N LYS A 312 2.26 5.34 -30.20
CA LYS A 312 2.87 4.63 -29.06
C LYS A 312 2.30 5.10 -27.72
N LEU A 313 1.97 6.39 -27.57
CA LEU A 313 1.24 6.94 -26.43
C LEU A 313 -0.16 6.29 -26.29
N GLU A 314 -0.92 6.27 -27.39
CA GLU A 314 -2.26 5.67 -27.44
C GLU A 314 -2.22 4.16 -27.16
N ASP A 315 -1.26 3.44 -27.74
CA ASP A 315 -1.12 1.99 -27.57
C ASP A 315 -0.90 1.57 -26.11
N VAL A 316 -0.20 2.39 -25.31
CA VAL A 316 -0.05 2.14 -23.86
C VAL A 316 -1.38 2.36 -23.15
N ARG A 317 -2.09 3.45 -23.47
CA ARG A 317 -3.38 3.73 -22.88
C ARG A 317 -4.39 2.63 -23.18
N THR A 318 -4.58 2.26 -24.45
CA THR A 318 -5.55 1.23 -24.85
C THR A 318 -5.25 -0.16 -24.28
N ARG A 319 -3.97 -0.48 -24.01
CA ARG A 319 -3.59 -1.79 -23.42
C ARG A 319 -3.97 -1.94 -21.95
N TYR A 320 -4.04 -0.84 -21.20
CA TYR A 320 -4.17 -0.88 -19.75
C TYR A 320 -5.38 -0.10 -19.22
N ALA A 321 -5.94 0.81 -20.01
CA ALA A 321 -6.95 1.78 -19.61
C ALA A 321 -7.87 2.20 -20.78
N PHE A 322 -8.83 3.08 -20.46
CA PHE A 322 -9.87 3.57 -21.37
C PHE A 322 -9.46 4.87 -22.08
#